data_AF-A0A840CXV7-F1
#
_entry.id   AF-A0A840CXV7-F1
#
_cell.length_a   1.000
_cell.length_b   1.000
_cell.length_c   1.000
_cell.angle_alpha   90.00
_cell.angle_beta   90.00
_cell.angle_gamma   90.00
#
_symmetry.space_group_name_H-M   'P 1'
#
loop_
_entity.id
_entity.type
_entity.pdbx_description
1 polymer ?
#
loop_
_entity_poly.entity_id
_entity_poly.type
_entity_poly.pdbx_seq_one_letter_code
_entity_poly.pdbx_strand_id
1 'polypeptide(L)'
;MKKIIFSITLIFMILSFTACDSDVDLPEMTEEEYPRILGRWPELTDGGELGQFDAQAGQEFELELMFTPSNLCEGIWYLDGVEYTRGTIFRYYSSTAVSHHLKLVVTTPKYSTSREALLVVK
;
A
#
# COMPACT_ATOMS: atom_id res chain seq x y z
N MET A 1 33.15 48.11 -30.53
CA MET A 1 32.48 47.49 -29.34
C MET A 1 31.09 46.92 -29.62
N LYS A 2 30.41 47.26 -30.73
CA LYS A 2 29.05 46.76 -31.04
C LYS A 2 29.00 45.31 -31.56
N LYS A 3 30.08 44.83 -32.20
CA LYS A 3 30.17 43.49 -32.81
C LYS A 3 30.46 42.37 -31.80
N ILE A 4 31.17 42.68 -30.70
CA ILE A 4 31.51 41.70 -29.66
C ILE A 4 30.31 41.44 -28.74
N ILE A 5 29.52 42.49 -28.45
CA ILE A 5 28.28 42.37 -27.66
C ILE A 5 27.26 41.47 -28.38
N PHE A 6 27.19 41.55 -29.71
CA PHE A 6 26.29 40.73 -30.52
C PHE A 6 26.69 39.24 -30.54
N SER A 7 27.99 38.95 -30.49
CA SER A 7 28.48 37.56 -30.43
C SER A 7 28.30 36.91 -29.07
N ILE A 8 28.31 37.68 -27.98
CA ILE A 8 28.14 37.16 -26.61
C ILE A 8 26.66 36.87 -26.28
N THR A 9 25.72 37.64 -26.86
CA THR A 9 24.27 37.38 -26.67
C THR A 9 23.79 36.14 -27.43
N LEU A 10 24.46 35.74 -28.51
CA LEU A 10 24.09 34.56 -29.30
C LEU A 10 24.50 33.23 -28.63
N ILE A 11 25.57 33.22 -27.83
CA ILE A 11 26.07 32.03 -27.12
C ILE A 11 25.22 31.71 -25.89
N PHE A 12 24.63 32.72 -25.24
CA PHE A 12 23.74 32.52 -24.08
C PHE A 12 22.38 31.92 -24.45
N MET A 13 21.97 32.00 -25.72
CA MET A 13 20.70 31.48 -26.21
C MET A 13 20.72 29.98 -26.54
N ILE A 14 21.91 29.37 -26.65
CA ILE A 14 22.08 27.97 -27.05
C ILE A 14 22.05 27.01 -25.83
N LEU A 15 22.14 27.53 -24.61
CA LEU A 15 22.17 26.71 -23.37
C LEU A 15 20.79 26.44 -22.74
N SER A 16 19.68 26.85 -23.36
CA SER A 16 18.34 26.75 -22.76
C SER A 16 17.43 25.65 -23.32
N PHE A 17 17.91 24.77 -24.21
CA PHE A 17 17.08 23.74 -24.85
C PHE A 17 17.66 22.32 -24.80
N THR A 18 18.35 21.95 -23.74
CA THR A 18 18.28 20.55 -23.28
C THR A 18 17.13 20.46 -22.28
N ALA A 19 15.90 20.66 -22.76
CA ALA A 19 14.78 20.04 -22.09
C ALA A 19 15.11 18.55 -22.10
N CYS A 20 15.35 17.97 -20.93
CA CYS A 20 15.23 16.54 -20.76
C CYS A 20 13.78 16.24 -21.14
N ASP A 21 13.58 15.87 -22.41
CA ASP A 21 12.36 15.22 -22.84
C ASP A 21 12.40 13.85 -22.18
N SER A 22 11.97 13.83 -20.93
CA SER A 22 11.89 12.63 -20.15
C SER A 22 10.47 12.11 -20.33
N ASP A 23 10.12 11.77 -21.57
CA ASP A 23 9.25 10.63 -21.82
C ASP A 23 9.99 9.40 -21.29
N VAL A 24 10.08 9.32 -19.97
CA VAL A 24 10.49 8.12 -19.27
C VAL A 24 9.29 7.22 -19.42
N ASP A 25 9.43 6.14 -20.19
CA ASP A 25 8.55 4.98 -20.08
C ASP A 25 8.66 4.51 -18.62
N LEU A 26 7.79 5.06 -17.77
CA LEU A 26 7.60 4.56 -16.42
C LEU A 26 7.09 3.13 -16.60
N PRO A 27 7.70 2.14 -15.94
CA PRO A 27 7.20 0.78 -16.03
C PRO A 27 5.72 0.78 -15.59
N GLU A 28 4.83 0.45 -16.51
CA GLU A 28 3.42 0.28 -16.21
C GLU A 28 3.27 -0.94 -15.32
N MET A 29 2.52 -0.79 -14.23
CA MET A 29 2.22 -1.92 -13.38
C MET A 29 1.26 -2.86 -14.12
N THR A 30 1.69 -4.10 -14.36
CA THR A 30 0.93 -5.05 -15.18
C THR A 30 0.20 -6.10 -14.33
N GLU A 31 -0.77 -6.79 -14.94
CA GLU A 31 -1.50 -7.89 -14.30
C GLU A 31 -0.61 -9.11 -13.97
N GLU A 32 0.61 -9.15 -14.49
CA GLU A 32 1.61 -10.19 -14.18
C GLU A 32 2.29 -9.99 -12.81
N GLU A 33 2.02 -8.86 -12.15
CA GLU A 33 2.66 -8.58 -10.86
C GLU A 33 1.98 -9.29 -9.69
N TYR A 34 2.83 -9.82 -8.81
CA TYR A 34 2.38 -10.50 -7.60
C TYR A 34 1.99 -9.47 -6.52
N PRO A 35 0.82 -9.60 -5.87
CA PRO A 35 0.37 -8.63 -4.87
C PRO A 35 1.30 -8.58 -3.66
N ARG A 36 1.56 -7.37 -3.17
CA ARG A 36 2.31 -7.12 -1.93
C ARG A 36 1.48 -6.30 -0.96
N ILE A 37 1.50 -6.72 0.31
CA ILE A 37 0.85 -6.01 1.42
C ILE A 37 1.91 -5.17 2.14
N LEU A 38 1.71 -3.85 2.13
CA LEU A 38 2.59 -2.87 2.75
C LEU A 38 1.91 -2.27 3.98
N GLY A 39 2.64 -2.20 5.09
CA GLY A 39 2.16 -1.72 6.37
C GLY A 39 2.57 -2.65 7.51
N ARG A 40 2.33 -2.20 8.74
CA ARG A 40 2.66 -2.98 9.94
C ARG A 40 1.69 -4.13 10.10
N TRP A 41 2.23 -5.30 10.39
CA TRP A 41 1.49 -6.51 10.73
C TRP A 41 2.24 -7.22 11.84
N PRO A 42 1.56 -7.78 12.85
CA PRO A 42 2.23 -8.49 13.94
C PRO A 42 2.93 -9.73 13.40
N GLU A 43 4.15 -9.98 13.86
CA GLU A 43 4.89 -11.19 13.52
C GLU A 43 4.28 -12.40 14.24
N LEU A 44 4.58 -13.60 13.74
CA LEU A 44 4.28 -14.82 14.47
C LEU A 44 5.04 -14.82 15.79
N THR A 45 4.46 -15.45 16.80
CA THR A 45 5.17 -15.69 18.06
C THR A 45 6.31 -16.68 17.84
N ASP A 46 7.26 -16.76 18.78
CA ASP A 46 8.35 -17.74 18.74
C ASP A 46 7.86 -19.20 18.63
N GLY A 47 6.61 -19.47 19.05
CA GLY A 47 5.94 -20.78 18.94
C GLY A 47 5.24 -21.04 17.60
N GLY A 48 5.28 -20.08 16.66
CA GLY A 48 4.58 -20.17 15.38
C GLY A 48 3.09 -19.85 15.45
N GLU A 49 2.60 -19.33 16.58
CA GLU A 49 1.21 -18.88 16.71
C GLU A 49 1.02 -17.52 16.03
N LEU A 50 -0.22 -17.21 15.65
CA LEU A 50 -0.56 -15.93 15.03
C LEU A 50 -0.25 -14.77 15.97
N GLY A 51 0.42 -13.75 15.44
CA GLY A 51 0.53 -12.46 16.11
C GLY A 51 -0.83 -11.79 16.30
N GLN A 52 -0.90 -10.82 17.22
CA GLN A 52 -2.17 -10.16 17.57
C GLN A 52 -2.12 -8.63 17.37
N PHE A 53 -3.27 -8.08 17.00
CA PHE A 53 -3.59 -6.68 17.20
C PHE A 53 -4.38 -6.53 18.50
N ASP A 54 -3.97 -5.57 19.33
CA ASP A 54 -4.68 -5.20 20.55
C ASP A 54 -5.57 -3.99 20.28
N ALA A 55 -6.86 -4.12 20.60
CA ALA A 55 -7.88 -3.08 20.49
C ALA A 55 -8.57 -2.87 21.84
N GLN A 56 -9.19 -1.71 22.03
CA GLN A 56 -9.88 -1.36 23.27
C GLN A 56 -11.40 -1.44 23.11
N ALA A 57 -12.08 -2.07 24.06
CA ALA A 57 -13.53 -2.12 24.10
C ALA A 57 -14.12 -0.71 24.21
N GLY A 58 -15.15 -0.45 23.40
CA GLY A 58 -15.79 0.86 23.31
C GLY A 58 -15.03 1.89 22.46
N GLN A 59 -13.95 1.50 21.79
CA GLN A 59 -13.23 2.33 20.81
C GLN A 59 -13.19 1.65 19.45
N GLU A 60 -13.16 2.44 18.38
CA GLU A 60 -12.95 1.92 17.03
C GLU A 60 -11.47 1.57 16.83
N PHE A 61 -11.22 0.33 16.41
CA PHE A 61 -9.94 -0.11 15.89
C PHE A 61 -9.90 0.15 14.39
N GLU A 62 -8.83 0.80 13.92
CA GLU A 62 -8.59 1.06 12.51
C GLU A 62 -7.21 0.55 12.10
N LEU A 63 -7.15 -0.14 10.96
CA LEU A 63 -5.92 -0.59 10.31
C LEU A 63 -5.97 -0.23 8.82
N GLU A 64 -5.07 0.64 8.39
CA GLU A 64 -4.87 1.01 7.00
C GLU A 64 -3.60 0.36 6.45
N LEU A 65 -3.72 -0.27 5.29
CA LEU A 65 -2.61 -0.91 4.56
C LEU A 65 -2.58 -0.41 3.12
N MET A 66 -1.43 -0.56 2.48
CA MET A 66 -1.28 -0.26 1.05
C MET A 66 -0.99 -1.55 0.28
N PHE A 67 -1.48 -1.62 -0.95
CA PHE A 67 -1.24 -2.76 -1.84
C PHE A 67 -0.43 -2.31 -3.05
N THR A 68 0.36 -3.24 -3.58
CA THR A 68 1.10 -3.03 -4.84
C THR A 68 0.91 -4.26 -5.71
N PRO A 69 0.54 -4.11 -6.99
CA PRO A 69 0.11 -2.87 -7.68
C PRO A 69 -1.16 -2.22 -7.12
N SER A 70 -1.16 -0.90 -6.89
CA SER A 70 -2.26 -0.22 -6.18
C SER A 70 -3.57 -0.17 -6.95
N ASN A 71 -3.51 -0.08 -8.28
CA ASN A 71 -4.67 0.00 -9.18
C ASN A 71 -5.19 -1.37 -9.64
N LEU A 72 -4.49 -2.45 -9.33
CA LEU A 72 -4.85 -3.82 -9.75
C LEU A 72 -5.08 -4.76 -8.57
N CYS A 73 -4.92 -4.29 -7.32
CA CYS A 73 -5.18 -5.09 -6.13
C CYS A 73 -6.58 -4.83 -5.57
N GLU A 74 -7.29 -5.90 -5.22
CA GLU A 74 -8.46 -5.87 -4.34
C GLU A 74 -8.09 -6.58 -3.03
N GLY A 75 -8.38 -5.94 -1.89
CA GLY A 75 -8.21 -6.53 -0.56
C GLY A 75 -9.56 -6.96 0.00
N ILE A 76 -9.68 -8.19 0.47
CA ILE A 76 -10.86 -8.72 1.16
C ILE A 76 -10.46 -9.11 2.58
N TRP A 77 -11.16 -8.53 3.54
CA TRP A 77 -11.00 -8.78 4.96
C TRP A 77 -12.04 -9.78 5.43
N TYR A 78 -11.60 -10.76 6.21
CA TYR A 78 -12.44 -11.78 6.83
C TYR A 78 -12.29 -11.72 8.34
N LEU A 79 -13.42 -11.80 9.04
CA LEU A 79 -13.48 -12.05 10.48
C LEU A 79 -14.08 -13.44 10.70
N ASP A 80 -13.35 -14.30 11.40
CA ASP A 80 -13.75 -15.68 11.70
C ASP A 80 -14.15 -16.49 10.44
N GLY A 81 -13.46 -16.22 9.32
CA GLY A 81 -13.70 -16.87 8.05
C GLY A 81 -14.87 -16.31 7.23
N VAL A 82 -15.58 -15.30 7.74
CA VAL A 82 -16.68 -14.62 7.03
C VAL A 82 -16.15 -13.32 6.43
N GLU A 83 -16.45 -13.07 5.14
CA GLU A 83 -16.12 -11.80 4.50
C GLU A 83 -16.79 -10.65 5.26
N TYR A 84 -15.98 -9.70 5.70
CA TYR A 84 -16.40 -8.59 6.55
C TYR A 84 -16.39 -7.27 5.79
N THR A 85 -15.30 -6.95 5.08
CA THR A 85 -15.21 -5.73 4.27
C THR A 85 -14.15 -5.87 3.17
N ARG A 86 -14.09 -4.91 2.26
CA ARG A 86 -13.10 -4.83 1.19
C ARG A 86 -12.37 -3.49 1.18
N GLY A 87 -11.20 -3.48 0.57
CA GLY A 87 -10.35 -2.31 0.40
C GLY A 87 -9.14 -2.30 1.32
N THR A 88 -8.53 -1.13 1.43
CA THR A 88 -7.25 -0.90 2.14
C THR A 88 -7.41 -0.64 3.63
N ILE A 89 -8.62 -0.30 4.09
CA ILE A 89 -8.90 0.07 5.48
C ILE A 89 -9.83 -0.96 6.11
N PHE A 90 -9.41 -1.48 7.25
CA PHE A 90 -10.23 -2.29 8.15
C PHE A 90 -10.63 -1.46 9.36
N ARG A 91 -11.93 -1.44 9.67
CA ARG A 91 -12.49 -0.80 10.87
C ARG A 91 -13.33 -1.79 11.65
N TYR A 92 -13.13 -1.87 12.95
CA TYR A 92 -13.89 -2.73 13.83
C TYR A 92 -14.19 -2.05 15.16
N TYR A 93 -15.43 -2.18 15.62
CA TYR A 93 -15.87 -1.69 16.92
C TYR A 93 -16.56 -2.82 17.67
N SER A 94 -16.22 -2.94 18.95
CA SER A 94 -16.96 -3.76 19.91
C SER A 94 -17.00 -3.06 21.25
N SER A 95 -18.17 -3.06 21.90
CA SER A 95 -18.33 -2.55 23.27
C SER A 95 -17.91 -3.56 24.34
N THR A 96 -17.58 -4.79 23.95
CA THR A 96 -17.21 -5.88 24.86
C THR A 96 -15.92 -6.56 24.41
N ALA A 97 -15.21 -7.18 25.35
CA ALA A 97 -14.05 -7.98 25.04
C ALA A 97 -14.42 -9.16 24.12
N VAL A 98 -13.65 -9.33 23.05
CA VAL A 98 -13.88 -10.35 22.02
C VAL A 98 -12.55 -10.61 21.30
N SER A 99 -12.37 -11.83 20.81
CA SER A 99 -11.23 -12.21 19.99
C SER A 99 -11.73 -12.75 18.66
N HIS A 100 -11.13 -12.29 17.57
CA HIS A 100 -11.45 -12.75 16.22
C HIS A 100 -10.20 -13.23 15.49
N HIS A 101 -10.40 -14.23 14.65
CA HIS A 101 -9.43 -14.57 13.62
C HIS A 101 -9.56 -13.58 12.46
N LEU A 102 -8.58 -12.69 12.30
CA LEU A 102 -8.54 -11.69 11.25
C LEU A 102 -7.68 -12.20 10.09
N LYS A 103 -8.26 -12.21 8.88
CA LYS A 103 -7.55 -12.57 7.66
C LYS A 103 -7.73 -11.49 6.60
N LEU A 104 -6.63 -11.10 5.97
CA LEU A 104 -6.63 -10.26 4.78
C LEU A 104 -6.15 -11.10 3.59
N VAL A 105 -6.93 -11.14 2.53
CA VAL A 105 -6.52 -11.69 1.23
C VAL A 105 -6.43 -10.54 0.23
N VAL A 106 -5.29 -10.42 -0.46
CA VAL A 106 -5.10 -9.42 -1.52
C VAL A 106 -4.84 -10.13 -2.83
N THR A 107 -5.62 -9.75 -3.86
CA THR A 107 -5.60 -10.39 -5.18
C THR A 107 -5.31 -9.39 -6.28
N THR A 108 -4.47 -9.78 -7.22
CA THR A 108 -4.44 -9.24 -8.59
C THR A 108 -5.26 -10.15 -9.51
N PRO A 109 -5.45 -9.83 -10.81
CA PRO A 109 -6.15 -10.72 -11.74
C PRO A 109 -5.56 -12.13 -11.85
N LYS A 110 -4.25 -12.29 -11.56
CA LYS A 110 -3.54 -13.57 -11.70
C LYS A 110 -3.09 -14.22 -10.39
N TYR A 111 -2.83 -13.42 -9.36
CA TYR A 111 -2.16 -13.89 -8.15
C TYR A 111 -2.88 -13.45 -6.88
N SER A 112 -2.63 -14.17 -5.79
CA SER A 112 -3.15 -13.84 -4.47
C SER A 112 -2.09 -14.01 -3.39
N THR A 113 -2.11 -13.15 -2.38
CA THR A 113 -1.35 -13.29 -1.13
C THR A 113 -2.26 -13.05 0.06
N SER A 114 -1.85 -13.46 1.27
CA SER A 114 -2.65 -13.25 2.47
C SER A 114 -1.80 -13.03 3.71
N ARG A 115 -2.41 -12.40 4.71
CA ARG A 115 -1.91 -12.35 6.10
C ARG A 115 -3.02 -12.67 7.08
N GLU A 116 -2.62 -13.29 8.18
CA GLU A 116 -3.52 -13.72 9.25
C GLU A 116 -2.98 -13.23 10.59
N ALA A 117 -3.88 -12.87 11.50
CA ALA A 117 -3.59 -12.38 12.85
C ALA A 117 -4.81 -12.60 13.76
N LEU A 118 -4.62 -12.44 15.06
CA LEU A 118 -5.72 -12.29 16.00
C LEU A 118 -6.07 -10.80 16.17
N LEU A 119 -7.35 -10.46 16.22
CA LEU A 119 -7.82 -9.17 16.69
C LEU A 119 -8.42 -9.38 18.09
N VAL A 120 -7.75 -8.85 19.12
CA VAL A 120 -8.16 -9.01 20.51
C VAL A 120 -8.63 -7.67 21.06
N VAL A 121 -9.93 -7.55 21.30
CA VAL A 121 -10.54 -6.42 21.98
C VAL A 121 -10.56 -6.69 23.49
N LYS A 122 -10.03 -5.76 24.28
CA LYS A 122 -9.91 -5.86 25.74
C LYS A 122 -10.64 -4.74 26.46
#